data_AF-A0A3D1H2P8-F1
#
_entry.id   AF-A0A3D1H2P8-F1
#
_cell.length_a   1.000
_cell.length_b   1.000
_cell.length_c   1.000
_cell.angle_alpha   90.00
_cell.angle_beta   90.00
_cell.angle_gamma   90.00
#
_symmetry.space_group_name_H-M   'P 1'
#
loop_
_entity.id
_entity.type
_entity.pdbx_description
1 polymer ?
#
loop_
_entity_poly.entity_id
_entity_poly.type
_entity_poly.pdbx_seq_one_letter_code
_entity_poly.pdbx_strand_id
1 'polypeptide(L)' 'FQGINSLGIRLRHEVIDRWLNEKRDLEYVLHHLNKANFDAEFSRKYEKEIFNLYKSKVEL' A
#
# COMPACT_ATOMS: atom_id res chain seq x y z
N PHE A 1 -1.71 -14.89 -11.98
CA PHE A 1 -2.75 -14.13 -11.26
C PHE A 1 -2.47 -12.64 -11.42
N GLN A 2 -3.42 -11.87 -11.96
CA GLN A 2 -3.21 -10.56 -12.62
C GLN A 2 -3.27 -9.33 -11.68
N GLY A 3 -2.78 -9.47 -10.45
CA GLY A 3 -2.69 -8.38 -9.47
C GLY A 3 -3.82 -8.38 -8.44
N ILE A 4 -3.55 -7.72 -7.32
CA ILE A 4 -4.51 -7.53 -6.23
C ILE A 4 -5.12 -6.14 -6.41
N ASN A 5 -6.44 -6.06 -6.53
CA ASN A 5 -7.19 -4.80 -6.46
C ASN A 5 -7.66 -4.60 -5.02
N SER A 6 -7.06 -3.64 -4.33
CA SER A 6 -7.52 -3.23 -2.99
C SER A 6 -7.70 -1.72 -2.98
N LEU A 7 -8.88 -1.26 -2.56
CA LEU A 7 -9.24 0.17 -2.46
C LEU A 7 -9.12 0.97 -3.79
N GLY A 8 -9.29 0.31 -4.94
CA GLY A 8 -9.16 0.95 -6.26
C GLY A 8 -7.71 1.14 -6.72
N ILE A 9 -6.74 0.57 -5.99
CA ILE A 9 -5.32 0.60 -6.32
C ILE A 9 -4.93 -0.76 -6.89
N ARG A 10 -4.38 -0.75 -8.11
CA ARG A 10 -3.73 -1.92 -8.70
C ARG A 10 -2.37 -2.08 -8.06
N LEU A 11 -2.23 -3.08 -7.19
CA LEU A 11 -0.97 -3.37 -6.50
C LEU A 11 -0.19 -4.46 -7.24
N ARG A 12 1.12 -4.27 -7.41
CA ARG A 12 2.05 -5.30 -7.89
C ARG A 12 2.11 -6.43 -6.87
N HIS A 13 1.63 -7.62 -7.26
CA HIS A 13 1.63 -8.78 -6.37
C HIS A 13 3.05 -9.10 -5.87
N GLU A 14 4.06 -8.99 -6.73
CA GLU A 14 5.47 -9.26 -6.39
C GLU A 14 5.96 -8.43 -5.20
N VAL A 15 5.49 -7.18 -5.08
CA VAL A 15 5.88 -6.27 -4.01
C VAL A 15 5.20 -6.64 -2.70
N ILE A 16 3.91 -6.97 -2.76
CA ILE A 16 3.14 -7.42 -1.60
C ILE A 16 3.66 -8.78 -1.11
N ASP A 17 3.86 -9.73 -2.02
CA ASP A 17 4.42 -11.05 -1.73
C ASP A 17 5.79 -10.92 -1.04
N ARG A 18 6.64 -10.01 -1.53
CA ARG A 18 7.93 -9.72 -0.90
C ARG A 18 7.76 -9.20 0.53
N TRP A 19 6.88 -8.22 0.77
CA TRP A 19 6.68 -7.66 2.10
C TRP A 19 6.09 -8.67 3.09
N LEU A 20 5.21 -9.56 2.62
CA LEU A 20 4.66 -10.67 3.42
C LEU A 20 5.77 -11.67 3.79
N ASN A 21 6.61 -12.06 2.84
CA ASN A 21 7.75 -12.95 3.09
C ASN A 21 8.78 -12.32 4.03
N GLU A 22 9.05 -11.03 3.89
CA GLU A 22 9.95 -10.27 4.76
C GLU A 22 9.33 -9.88 6.11
N LYS A 23 8.06 -10.22 6.35
CA LYS A 23 7.29 -9.87 7.57
C LYS A 23 7.40 -8.38 7.91
N ARG A 24 7.28 -7.52 6.90
CA ARG A 24 7.33 -6.06 7.09
C ARG A 24 6.15 -5.58 7.92
N ASP A 25 6.42 -4.65 8.81
CA ASP A 25 5.38 -3.97 9.58
C ASP A 25 4.55 -3.01 8.71
N LEU A 26 3.42 -2.59 9.25
CA LEU A 26 2.48 -1.72 8.57
C LEU A 26 3.07 -0.32 8.30
N GLU A 27 3.94 0.17 9.18
CA GLU A 27 4.60 1.47 9.02
C GLU A 27 5.54 1.48 7.81
N TYR A 28 6.31 0.40 7.63
CA TYR A 28 7.15 0.18 6.46
C TYR A 28 6.31 0.12 5.19
N VAL A 29 5.19 -0.61 5.23
CA VAL A 29 4.27 -0.74 4.09
C VAL A 29 3.69 0.63 3.70
N LEU A 30 3.28 1.45 4.67
CA LEU A 30 2.73 2.78 4.43
C LEU A 30 3.76 3.74 3.82
N HIS A 31 5.00 3.74 4.34
CA HIS A 31 6.09 4.56 3.78
C HIS A 31 6.51 4.15 2.37
N HIS A 32 6.25 2.90 1.99
CA HIS A 32 6.69 2.33 0.71
C HIS A 32 5.53 1.97 -0.23
N LEU A 33 4.31 2.43 0.07
CA LEU A 33 3.11 2.05 -0.65
C LEU A 33 3.20 2.40 -2.15
N ASN A 34 3.87 3.50 -2.51
CA ASN A 34 4.22 3.87 -3.88
C ASN A 34 4.94 2.76 -4.66
N LYS A 35 5.79 1.97 -4.02
CA LYS A 35 6.50 0.85 -4.65
C LYS A 35 5.56 -0.27 -5.04
N ALA A 36 4.42 -0.42 -4.36
CA ALA A 36 3.41 -1.39 -4.70
C ALA A 36 2.45 -0.90 -5.80
N ASN A 37 2.37 0.40 -6.11
CA ASN A 37 1.49 0.93 -7.16
C ASN A 37 1.94 0.50 -8.56
N PHE A 38 1.10 -0.26 -9.26
CA PHE A 38 1.36 -0.74 -10.62
C PHE A 38 1.56 0.40 -11.63
N ASP A 39 0.80 1.48 -11.50
CA ASP A 39 0.74 2.59 -12.45
C ASP A 39 1.05 3.91 -11.73
N ALA A 40 2.32 4.15 -11.41
CA ALA A 40 2.73 5.26 -10.54
C ALA A 40 2.39 6.65 -11.12
N GLU A 41 2.27 6.77 -12.44
CA GLU A 41 1.98 8.02 -13.17
C GLU A 41 0.48 8.39 -13.15
N PHE A 42 -0.42 7.40 -13.14
CA PHE A 42 -1.89 7.60 -13.14
C PHE A 42 -2.56 7.21 -11.82
N SER A 43 -1.82 6.62 -10.87
CA SER A 43 -2.34 6.27 -9.56
C SER A 43 -2.60 7.56 -8.77
N ARG A 44 -3.88 7.78 -8.43
CA ARG A 44 -4.26 8.75 -7.40
C ARG A 44 -3.44 8.45 -6.14
N LYS A 45 -2.74 9.48 -5.64
CA LYS A 45 -1.87 9.38 -4.45
C LYS A 45 -2.71 9.31 -3.18
N TYR A 46 -3.29 8.14 -2.91
CA TYR A 46 -4.06 7.88 -1.69
C TYR A 46 -3.20 7.74 -0.43
N GLU A 47 -1.86 7.76 -0.56
CA GLU A 47 -0.92 7.61 0.57
C GLU A 47 -1.22 8.54 1.74
N LYS A 48 -1.48 9.82 1.47
CA LYS A 48 -1.82 10.80 2.51
C LYS A 48 -3.16 10.49 3.19
N GLU A 49 -4.16 10.08 2.42
CA GLU A 49 -5.48 9.76 2.96
C GLU A 49 -5.44 8.49 3.81
N ILE A 50 -4.74 7.45 3.34
CA ILE A 50 -4.56 6.18 4.04
C ILE A 50 -3.77 6.40 5.35
N PHE A 51 -2.69 7.19 5.29
CA PHE A 51 -1.90 7.51 6.47
C PHE A 51 -2.73 8.26 7.53
N ASN A 52 -3.54 9.24 7.11
CA ASN A 52 -4.44 9.97 8.00
C ASN A 52 -5.52 9.06 8.61
N LEU A 53 -6.11 8.16 7.82
CA LEU A 53 -7.11 7.18 8.28
C LEU A 53 -6.52 6.17 9.28
N TYR A 54 -5.28 5.75 9.08
CA TYR A 54 -4.58 4.88 10.01
C TYR A 54 -4.33 5.62 11.33
N LYS A 55 -3.77 6.84 11.26
CA LYS A 55 -3.50 7.65 12.45
C LYS A 55 -4.77 7.92 13.27
N SER A 56 -5.88 8.27 12.61
CA SER A 56 -7.15 8.52 13.31
C SER A 56 -7.75 7.27 13.95
N LYS A 57 -7.40 6.07 13.48
CA LYS A 57 -7.86 4.79 14.05
C LYS A 57 -6.97 4.24 15.16
N VAL A 58 -5.70 4.66 15.22
CA VAL A 58 -4.74 4.24 16.27
C VAL A 58 -4.84 5.12 17.52
N GLU A 59 -5.43 6.32 17.43
CA GLU A 59 -5.74 7.19 18.58
C GLU A 59 -7.07 6.85 19.31
N LEU A 60 -7.49 5.58 19.28
CA LEU A 60 -8.61 5.01 20.07
C LEU A 60 -8.11 3.81 20.89
#